data_AF-A0A967R161-F1
#
_entry.id   AF-A0A967R161-F1
#
_cell.length_a   1.000
_cell.length_b   1.000
_cell.length_c   1.000
_cell.angle_alpha   90.00
_cell.angle_beta   90.00
_cell.angle_gamma   90.00
#
_symmetry.space_group_name_H-M   'P 1'
#
loop_
_entity.id
_entity.type
_entity.pdbx_description
1 polymer ?
#
loop_
_entity_poly.entity_id
_entity_poly.type
_entity_poly.pdbx_seq_one_letter_code
_entity_poly.pdbx_strand_id
1 'polypeptide(L)' 'PVRLDRGLRPGLAFMSVHFPDDVDVNQLTIDAWDPKSGTAEFKATAVRIERVG' A
#
# COMPACT_ATOMS: atom_id res chain seq x y z
N PRO A 1 -0.78 -7.98 11.27
CA PRO A 1 -2.21 -8.25 11.62
C PRO A 1 -3.12 -7.67 10.54
N VAL A 2 -4.35 -8.18 10.38
CA VAL A 2 -5.31 -7.68 9.39
C VAL A 2 -6.58 -7.19 10.08
N ARG A 3 -7.12 -6.05 9.64
CA ARG A 3 -8.41 -5.51 10.06
C ARG A 3 -9.34 -5.43 8.85
N LEU A 4 -10.55 -5.93 8.99
CA LEU A 4 -11.60 -5.78 7.98
C LEU A 4 -12.40 -4.50 8.25
N ASP A 5 -12.57 -3.67 7.23
CA ASP A 5 -13.34 -2.42 7.29
C ASP A 5 -14.41 -2.42 6.19
N ARG A 6 -15.68 -2.25 6.57
CA ARG A 6 -16.82 -2.22 5.63
C ARG A 6 -16.92 -0.92 4.83
N GLY A 7 -16.21 0.13 5.24
CA GLY A 7 -16.11 1.39 4.50
C GLY A 7 -15.18 1.31 3.29
N LEU A 8 -14.31 0.28 3.22
CA LEU A 8 -13.45 0.05 2.06
C LEU A 8 -14.23 -0.63 0.93
N ARG A 9 -13.95 -0.21 -0.30
CA ARG A 9 -14.47 -0.88 -1.49
C ARG A 9 -13.91 -2.31 -1.56
N PRO A 10 -14.71 -3.31 -1.98
CA PRO A 10 -14.19 -4.66 -2.22
C PRO A 10 -12.95 -4.66 -3.13
N GLY A 11 -11.92 -5.42 -2.76
CA GLY A 11 -10.66 -5.49 -3.49
C GLY A 11 -9.65 -4.38 -3.18
N LEU A 12 -9.99 -3.42 -2.31
CA LEU A 12 -9.07 -2.37 -1.88
C LEU A 12 -8.41 -2.71 -0.54
N ALA A 13 -7.09 -2.54 -0.48
CA ALA A 13 -6.33 -2.54 0.77
C ALA A 13 -5.87 -1.12 1.11
N PHE A 14 -5.72 -0.83 2.40
CA PHE A 14 -5.15 0.42 2.90
C PHE A 14 -4.04 0.11 3.89
N MET A 15 -2.93 0.84 3.78
CA MET A 15 -1.76 0.75 4.66
C MET A 15 -1.27 2.15 5.00
N SER A 16 -0.80 2.35 6.23
CA SER A 16 -0.24 3.62 6.68
C SER A 16 1.27 3.63 6.48
N VAL A 17 1.82 4.71 5.91
CA VAL A 17 3.26 4.88 5.68
C VAL A 17 4.01 5.54 6.85
N HIS A 18 3.31 5.86 7.94
CA HIS A 18 3.85 6.70 9.02
C HIS A 18 4.82 5.99 9.98
N PHE A 19 4.95 4.66 9.91
CA PHE A 19 5.73 3.84 10.86
C PHE A 19 6.76 2.95 10.13
N PRO A 20 7.71 3.53 9.38
CA PRO A 20 8.65 2.76 8.56
C PRO A 20 9.60 1.88 9.38
N ASP A 21 9.93 2.27 10.62
CA ASP A 21 10.80 1.48 11.51
C ASP A 21 10.14 0.20 12.02
N ASP A 22 8.81 0.19 12.09
CA ASP A 22 8.03 -0.99 12.50
C ASP A 22 7.73 -1.88 11.30
N VAL A 23 7.23 -1.29 10.21
CA VAL A 23 6.92 -1.97 8.94
C VAL A 23 7.11 -1.01 7.77
N ASP A 24 8.13 -1.26 6.95
CA ASP A 24 8.35 -0.49 5.72
C ASP A 24 7.39 -0.94 4.60
N VAL A 25 6.20 -0.34 4.59
CA VAL A 25 5.18 -0.62 3.57
C VAL A 25 5.52 -0.06 2.19
N ASN A 26 6.47 0.89 2.09
CA ASN A 26 6.87 1.45 0.81
C ASN A 26 7.67 0.44 -0.04
N GLN A 27 8.15 -0.66 0.54
CA GLN A 27 8.70 -1.79 -0.21
C GLN A 27 7.70 -2.42 -1.19
N LEU A 28 6.40 -2.21 -0.97
CA LEU A 28 5.36 -2.68 -1.89
C LEU A 28 5.10 -1.69 -3.03
N THR A 29 5.48 -0.41 -2.88
CA THR A 29 5.26 0.63 -3.89
C THR A 29 6.07 0.32 -5.16
N ILE A 30 5.49 0.64 -6.32
CA ILE A 30 6.16 0.45 -7.61
C ILE A 30 7.05 1.65 -7.98
N ASP A 31 8.05 1.41 -8.82
CA ASP A 31 8.88 2.47 -9.42
C ASP A 31 8.15 3.14 -10.60
N ALA A 32 7.04 3.81 -10.29
CA ALA A 32 6.29 4.63 -11.22
C ALA A 32 6.13 6.05 -10.67
N TRP A 33 6.32 7.04 -11.55
CA TRP A 33 6.25 8.45 -11.20
C TRP A 33 5.71 9.27 -12.36
N ASP A 34 5.04 10.39 -12.04
CA ASP A 34 4.54 11.31 -13.04
C ASP A 34 5.71 12.07 -13.71
N PRO A 35 5.92 11.96 -15.03
CA PRO A 35 7.08 12.53 -15.72
C PRO A 35 7.14 14.06 -15.67
N LYS A 36 6.00 14.72 -15.42
CA LYS A 36 5.93 16.18 -15.37
C LYS A 36 6.33 16.73 -14.01
N SER A 37 5.88 16.11 -12.92
CA SER A 37 6.07 16.62 -11.56
C SER A 37 7.14 15.88 -10.76
N GLY A 38 7.53 14.67 -11.16
CA GLY A 38 8.40 13.81 -10.36
C GLY A 38 7.67 13.10 -9.20
N THR A 39 6.34 13.18 -9.13
CA THR A 39 5.56 12.60 -8.02
C THR A 39 5.45 11.08 -8.15
N ALA A 40 5.86 10.33 -7.12
CA ALA A 40 5.76 8.88 -7.08
C ALA A 40 4.31 8.37 -6.89
N GLU A 41 4.02 7.21 -7.46
CA GLU A 41 2.71 6.55 -7.36
C GLU A 41 2.58 5.72 -6.08
N PHE A 42 2.16 6.36 -4.99
CA PHE A 42 1.92 5.70 -3.70
C PHE A 42 0.51 5.13 -3.53
N LYS A 43 -0.44 5.46 -4.42
CA LYS A 43 -1.87 5.20 -4.21
C LYS A 43 -2.35 3.95 -4.97
N ALA A 44 -1.58 3.47 -5.95
CA ALA A 44 -1.92 2.31 -6.76
C ALA A 44 -0.78 1.28 -6.81
N THR A 45 -1.02 0.10 -6.24
CA THR A 45 -0.12 -1.06 -6.33
C THR A 45 -0.97 -2.33 -6.24
N ALA A 46 -0.72 -3.29 -7.12
CA ALA A 46 -1.35 -4.60 -7.04
C ALA A 46 -0.68 -5.44 -5.94
N VAL A 47 -1.46 -5.92 -4.97
CA VAL A 47 -0.97 -6.70 -3.83
C VAL A 47 -1.74 -8.01 -3.69
N ARG A 48 -1.09 -9.03 -3.13
CA ARG A 48 -1.71 -10.31 -2.72
C ARG A 48 -1.61 -10.42 -1.20
N ILE A 49 -2.73 -10.72 -0.54
CA ILE A 49 -2.77 -10.95 0.91
C ILE A 49 -2.79 -12.46 1.16
N GLU A 50 -1.87 -12.94 1.97
CA GLU A 50 -1.79 -14.34 2.38
C GLU A 50 -1.83 -14.45 3.90
N ARG A 51 -2.48 -15.51 4.41
CA ARG A 51 -2.48 -15.79 5.85
C ARG A 51 -1.11 -16.34 6.23
N VAL A 52 -0.44 -15.66 7.17
CA VAL A 52 0.77 -16.18 7.81
C VAL A 52 0.34 -17.15 8.91
N GLY A 53 1.06 -18.28 9.01
CA GLY A 53 0.83 -19.37 9.97
C GLY A 53 0.67 -18.88 11.39
#